data_AF-A0A529XAE1-F1
#
_entry.id   AF-A0A529XAE1-F1
#
_cell.length_a   1.000
_cell.length_b   1.000
_cell.length_c   1.000
_cell.angle_alpha   90.00
_cell.angle_beta   90.00
_cell.angle_gamma   90.00
#
_symmetry.space_group_name_H-M   'P 1'
#
loop_
_entity.id
_entity.type
_entity.pdbx_description
1 polymer ?
#
loop_
_entity_poly.entity_id
_entity_poly.type
_entity_poly.pdbx_seq_one_letter_code
_entity_poly.pdbx_strand_id
1 'polypeptide(L)'
;HTIGEVRALKASAEQSGATLLPLDRNPIDLIWKDQPEPPRAPVELQELNFSGELAKDKLVRLASAIQKDGATHAVLTDPSSIAWSFNIRGGDVPHTPLALGFAILAADGKHQLFMDQRKFPRQVAAYLTQLADLHDPGEFE
;
A
#
# COMPACT_ATOMS: atom_id res chain seq x y z
N HIS A 1 -13.57 4.42 3.71
CA HIS A 1 -14.47 3.37 4.22
C HIS A 1 -14.06 2.03 3.64
N THR A 2 -14.15 0.95 4.42
CA THR A 2 -13.93 -0.40 3.89
C THR A 2 -15.10 -0.83 3.00
N ILE A 3 -14.89 -1.81 2.12
CA ILE A 3 -15.95 -2.35 1.25
C ILE A 3 -17.15 -2.85 2.09
N GLY A 4 -16.89 -3.49 3.23
CA GLY A 4 -17.93 -3.97 4.14
C GLY A 4 -18.75 -2.83 4.75
N GLU A 5 -18.08 -1.78 5.23
CA GLU A 5 -18.74 -0.59 5.78
C GLU A 5 -19.61 0.11 4.74
N VAL A 6 -19.10 0.29 3.51
CA VAL A 6 -19.87 0.95 2.43
C VAL A 6 -21.15 0.16 2.13
N ARG A 7 -21.08 -1.17 2.08
CA ARG A 7 -22.28 -2.02 1.88
C ARG A 7 -23.29 -1.83 3.01
N ALA A 8 -22.83 -1.83 4.26
CA ALA A 8 -23.70 -1.65 5.42
C ALA A 8 -24.35 -0.26 5.44
N LEU A 9 -23.56 0.80 5.24
CA LEU A 9 -24.05 2.19 5.21
C LEU A 9 -25.04 2.40 4.07
N LYS A 10 -24.77 1.84 2.88
CA LYS A 10 -25.69 1.93 1.74
C LYS A 10 -27.03 1.27 2.05
N ALA A 11 -27.03 0.06 2.62
CA ALA A 11 -28.25 -0.63 3.00
C ALA A 11 -29.08 0.15 4.04
N SER A 12 -28.43 0.74 5.05
CA SER A 12 -29.12 1.57 6.05
C SER A 12 -29.68 2.87 5.46
N ALA A 13 -28.96 3.51 4.54
CA ALA A 13 -29.43 4.71 3.85
C ALA A 13 -30.69 4.41 3.03
N GLU A 14 -30.68 3.32 2.24
CA GLU A 14 -31.81 2.90 1.41
C GLU A 14 -33.07 2.60 2.26
N GLN A 15 -32.92 1.93 3.41
CA GLN A 15 -34.03 1.67 4.34
C GLN A 15 -34.67 2.95 4.89
N SER A 16 -33.89 4.03 4.99
CA SER A 16 -34.34 5.32 5.51
C SER A 16 -34.83 6.27 4.41
N GLY A 17 -34.85 5.83 3.15
CA GLY A 17 -35.18 6.68 1.99
C GLY A 17 -34.06 7.67 1.61
N ALA A 18 -32.85 7.48 2.12
CA ALA A 18 -31.67 8.28 1.80
C ALA A 18 -30.80 7.59 0.73
N THR A 19 -29.92 8.36 0.08
CA THR A 19 -28.95 7.85 -0.88
C THR A 19 -27.54 8.14 -0.41
N LEU A 20 -26.68 7.13 -0.43
CA LEU A 20 -25.25 7.29 -0.17
C LEU A 20 -24.54 7.67 -1.46
N LEU A 21 -23.88 8.84 -1.47
CA LEU A 21 -23.12 9.34 -2.62
C LEU A 21 -21.61 9.33 -2.30
N PRO A 22 -20.77 8.66 -3.10
CA PRO A 22 -19.33 8.81 -3.00
C PRO A 22 -18.92 10.20 -3.50
N LEU A 23 -17.91 10.78 -2.87
CA LEU A 23 -17.30 12.03 -3.30
C LEU A 23 -15.87 11.75 -3.72
N ASP A 24 -15.45 12.31 -4.86
CA ASP A 24 -14.09 12.15 -5.40
C ASP A 24 -13.03 12.86 -4.55
N ARG A 25 -13.46 13.81 -3.70
CA ARG A 25 -12.59 14.59 -2.83
C ARG A 25 -13.16 14.63 -1.43
N ASN A 26 -12.28 14.54 -0.44
CA ASN A 26 -12.63 14.75 0.95
C ASN A 26 -12.96 16.24 1.17
N PRO A 27 -14.20 16.60 1.58
CA PRO A 27 -14.59 17.99 1.75
C PRO A 27 -13.85 18.68 2.91
N ILE A 28 -13.27 17.92 3.85
CA ILE A 28 -12.47 18.48 4.94
C ILE A 28 -11.18 19.09 4.40
N ASP A 29 -10.53 18.46 3.42
CA ASP A 29 -9.28 18.96 2.84
C ASP A 29 -9.49 20.32 2.16
N LEU A 30 -10.70 20.60 1.66
CA LEU A 30 -11.04 21.90 1.04
C LEU A 30 -11.05 23.08 2.03
N ILE A 31 -11.27 22.79 3.32
CA ILE A 31 -11.36 23.81 4.38
C ILE A 31 -10.16 23.77 5.35
N TRP A 32 -9.29 22.76 5.22
CA TRP A 32 -8.12 22.58 6.08
C TRP A 32 -6.91 23.36 5.57
N LYS A 33 -6.86 24.65 5.91
CA LYS A 33 -5.86 25.59 5.37
C LYS A 33 -4.40 25.28 5.75
N ASP A 34 -4.20 24.63 6.89
CA ASP A 34 -2.89 24.31 7.48
C ASP A 34 -2.63 22.80 7.53
N GLN A 35 -3.22 22.04 6.60
CA GLN A 35 -2.97 20.61 6.47
C GLN A 35 -1.47 20.35 6.26
N PRO A 36 -0.85 19.48 7.08
CA PRO A 36 0.55 19.13 6.89
C PRO A 36 0.72 18.33 5.59
N GLU A 37 1.90 18.47 4.98
CA GLU A 37 2.29 17.61 3.86
C GLU A 37 2.29 16.14 4.27
N PRO A 38 2.01 15.21 3.32
CA PRO A 38 2.18 13.79 3.56
C PRO A 38 3.58 13.46 4.09
N PRO A 39 3.70 12.51 5.04
CA PRO A 39 4.99 12.14 5.60
C PRO A 39 5.90 11.52 4.52
N ARG A 40 7.18 11.87 4.62
CA ARG A 40 8.25 11.43 3.69
C ARG A 40 9.46 10.94 4.47
N ALA A 41 9.25 10.17 5.53
CA ALA A 41 10.37 9.59 6.27
C ALA A 41 11.16 8.65 5.34
N PRO A 42 12.49 8.61 5.44
CA PRO A 42 13.30 7.69 4.64
C PRO A 42 12.87 6.23 4.87
N VAL A 43 12.83 5.48 3.78
CA VAL A 43 12.66 4.03 3.82
C VAL A 43 14.02 3.39 4.11
N GLU A 44 13.99 2.33 4.91
CA GLU A 44 15.16 1.55 5.29
C GLU A 44 14.95 0.07 4.93
N LEU A 45 16.03 -0.66 4.66
CA LEU A 45 15.96 -2.09 4.41
C LEU A 45 15.93 -2.85 5.73
N GLN A 46 15.03 -3.83 5.83
CA GLN A 46 15.04 -4.81 6.89
C GLN A 46 16.06 -5.89 6.55
N GLU A 47 17.15 -5.98 7.33
CA GLU A 47 18.20 -6.97 7.09
C GLU A 47 17.70 -8.42 7.24
N LEU A 48 18.33 -9.33 6.48
CA LEU A 48 17.98 -10.75 6.45
C LEU A 48 18.05 -11.41 7.85
N ASN A 49 19.03 -11.03 8.67
CA ASN A 49 19.19 -11.55 10.03
C ASN A 49 17.98 -11.27 10.92
N PHE A 50 17.19 -10.24 10.59
CA PHE A 50 15.95 -9.93 11.28
C PHE A 50 14.70 -10.40 10.53
N SER A 51 14.74 -10.46 9.19
CA SER A 51 13.58 -10.83 8.38
C SER A 51 13.39 -12.35 8.22
N GLY A 52 14.45 -13.14 8.38
CA GLY A 52 14.46 -14.61 8.28
C GLY A 52 14.24 -15.18 6.86
N GLU A 53 13.73 -14.37 5.94
CA GLU A 53 13.42 -14.72 4.55
C GLU A 53 13.68 -13.51 3.65
N LEU A 54 14.20 -13.74 2.44
CA LEU A 54 14.38 -12.68 1.45
C LEU A 54 13.03 -12.25 0.87
N ALA A 55 12.87 -10.96 0.56
CA ALA A 55 11.65 -10.44 -0.05
C ALA A 55 11.30 -11.15 -1.37
N LYS A 56 12.31 -11.44 -2.20
CA LYS A 56 12.12 -12.18 -3.46
C LYS A 56 11.43 -13.53 -3.24
N ASP A 57 11.80 -14.25 -2.17
CA ASP A 57 11.27 -15.58 -1.88
C ASP A 57 9.83 -15.48 -1.33
N LYS A 58 9.56 -14.46 -0.50
CA LYS A 58 8.21 -14.10 -0.05
C LYS A 58 7.30 -13.80 -1.24
N LEU A 59 7.78 -12.96 -2.17
CA LEU A 59 7.02 -12.52 -3.34
C LEU A 59 6.69 -13.69 -4.28
N VAL A 60 7.63 -14.61 -4.51
CA VAL A 60 7.36 -15.86 -5.26
C VAL A 60 6.29 -16.71 -4.58
N ARG A 61 6.36 -16.85 -3.25
CA ARG A 61 5.38 -17.59 -2.47
C ARG A 61 4.00 -16.92 -2.49
N LEU A 62 3.95 -15.59 -2.42
CA LEU A 62 2.72 -14.81 -2.54
C LEU A 62 2.12 -14.96 -3.94
N ALA A 63 2.91 -14.80 -5.00
CA ALA A 63 2.46 -15.00 -6.39
C ALA A 63 1.84 -16.39 -6.60
N SER A 64 2.49 -17.43 -6.07
CA SER A 64 1.97 -18.81 -6.11
C SER A 64 0.64 -18.97 -5.37
N ALA A 65 0.48 -18.29 -4.23
CA ALA A 65 -0.77 -18.31 -3.47
C ALA A 65 -1.90 -17.60 -4.22
N ILE A 66 -1.62 -16.44 -4.83
CA ILE A 66 -2.58 -15.68 -5.65
C ILE A 66 -3.05 -16.56 -6.82
N GLN A 67 -2.13 -17.23 -7.52
CA GLN A 67 -2.46 -18.13 -8.61
C GLN A 67 -3.33 -19.32 -8.15
N LYS A 68 -2.99 -19.92 -7.00
CA LYS A 68 -3.75 -21.04 -6.42
C LYS A 68 -5.19 -20.66 -6.08
N ASP A 69 -5.41 -19.41 -5.68
CA ASP A 69 -6.74 -18.88 -5.37
C ASP A 69 -7.51 -18.44 -6.64
N GLY A 70 -6.93 -18.62 -7.83
CA GLY A 70 -7.55 -18.30 -9.12
C GLY A 70 -7.55 -16.81 -9.45
N ALA A 71 -6.79 -15.99 -8.71
CA ALA A 71 -6.65 -14.56 -8.96
C ALA A 71 -5.42 -14.28 -9.85
N THR A 72 -5.44 -13.13 -10.52
CA THR A 72 -4.28 -12.65 -11.30
C THR A 72 -3.40 -11.69 -10.50
N HIS A 73 -3.99 -10.98 -9.54
CA HIS A 73 -3.31 -9.99 -8.71
C HIS A 73 -3.90 -9.96 -7.30
N ALA A 74 -3.11 -9.46 -6.35
CA ALA A 74 -3.57 -9.06 -5.03
C ALA A 74 -3.16 -7.61 -4.75
N VAL A 75 -4.10 -6.83 -4.22
CA VAL A 75 -3.86 -5.44 -3.80
C VAL A 75 -3.54 -5.44 -2.31
N LEU A 76 -2.39 -4.88 -1.95
CA LEU A 76 -1.99 -4.63 -0.57
C LEU A 76 -2.23 -3.16 -0.23
N THR A 77 -3.19 -2.93 0.66
CA THR A 77 -3.52 -1.60 1.21
C THR A 77 -3.03 -1.41 2.64
N ASP A 78 -2.65 -2.50 3.32
CA ASP A 78 -2.06 -2.43 4.66
C ASP A 78 -0.54 -2.19 4.58
N PRO A 79 -0.02 -1.08 5.11
CA PRO A 79 1.41 -0.77 5.09
C PRO A 79 2.26 -1.81 5.82
N SER A 80 1.71 -2.54 6.80
CA SER A 80 2.46 -3.60 7.50
C SER A 80 2.73 -4.81 6.57
N SER A 81 1.74 -5.16 5.75
CA SER A 81 1.83 -6.19 4.71
C SER A 81 2.84 -5.82 3.63
N ILE A 82 2.90 -4.54 3.24
CA ILE A 82 3.87 -4.02 2.28
C ILE A 82 5.28 -4.07 2.87
N ALA A 83 5.47 -3.54 4.08
CA ALA A 83 6.75 -3.54 4.79
C ALA A 83 7.34 -4.96 4.94
N TRP A 84 6.49 -5.95 5.25
CA TRP A 84 6.92 -7.34 5.37
C TRP A 84 7.23 -8.00 4.01
N SER A 85 6.39 -7.77 2.99
CA SER A 85 6.54 -8.37 1.67
C SER A 85 7.85 -7.94 1.00
N PHE A 86 8.19 -6.67 1.13
CA PHE A 86 9.37 -6.07 0.51
C PHE A 86 10.58 -5.98 1.44
N ASN A 87 10.53 -6.48 2.68
CA ASN A 87 11.60 -6.30 3.67
C ASN A 87 12.06 -4.83 3.80
N ILE A 88 11.11 -3.91 3.96
CA ILE A 88 11.40 -2.49 4.18
C ILE A 88 10.77 -1.99 5.48
N ARG A 89 11.27 -0.87 5.99
CA ARG A 89 10.73 -0.11 7.13
C ARG A 89 10.65 1.37 6.77
N GLY A 90 9.86 2.13 7.52
CA GLY A 90 9.75 3.58 7.36
C GLY A 90 9.45 4.28 8.67
N GLY A 91 9.22 5.58 8.60
CA GLY A 91 8.89 6.42 9.77
C GLY A 91 7.67 7.29 9.57
N ASP A 92 6.79 6.95 8.61
CA ASP A 92 5.66 7.80 8.26
C ASP A 92 4.55 7.78 9.32
N VAL A 93 4.51 6.74 10.15
CA VAL A 93 3.52 6.56 11.21
C VAL A 93 4.26 6.58 12.56
N PRO A 94 3.90 7.47 13.50
CA PRO A 94 4.54 7.50 14.81
C PRO A 94 4.48 6.14 15.51
N HIS A 95 5.59 5.73 16.12
CA HIS A 95 5.74 4.49 16.90
C HIS A 95 5.52 3.17 16.14
N THR A 96 5.35 3.20 14.81
CA THR A 96 5.28 1.99 13.98
C THR A 96 6.18 2.17 12.76
N PRO A 97 7.12 1.24 12.48
CA PRO A 97 8.15 1.46 11.48
C PRO A 97 7.64 1.21 10.05
N LEU A 98 6.62 1.98 9.65
CA LEU A 98 5.85 1.80 8.43
C LEU A 98 6.13 2.92 7.43
N ALA A 99 6.28 2.53 6.17
CA ALA A 99 6.27 3.43 5.03
C ALA A 99 4.90 3.35 4.36
N LEU A 100 4.22 4.48 4.21
CA LEU A 100 2.90 4.53 3.59
C LEU A 100 3.02 4.40 2.07
N GLY A 101 2.23 3.48 1.51
CA GLY A 101 2.13 3.20 0.07
C GLY A 101 1.10 2.10 -0.21
N PHE A 102 1.00 1.71 -1.47
CA PHE A 102 0.20 0.57 -1.95
C PHE A 102 1.06 -0.38 -2.75
N ALA A 103 0.66 -1.65 -2.85
CA ALA A 103 1.30 -2.58 -3.77
C ALA A 103 0.27 -3.42 -4.52
N ILE A 104 0.58 -3.74 -5.77
CA ILE A 104 -0.16 -4.72 -6.56
C ILE A 104 0.80 -5.88 -6.82
N LEU A 105 0.52 -7.02 -6.20
CA LEU A 105 1.29 -8.24 -6.40
C LEU A 105 0.65 -9.04 -7.53
N ALA A 106 1.34 -9.19 -8.65
CA ALA A 106 0.93 -10.09 -9.72
C ALA A 106 1.19 -11.57 -9.38
N ALA A 107 0.30 -12.45 -9.80
CA ALA A 107 0.48 -13.91 -9.77
C ALA A 107 1.54 -14.37 -10.78
N ASP A 108 1.68 -13.62 -11.88
CA ASP A 108 2.70 -13.79 -12.91
C ASP A 108 3.14 -12.41 -13.41
N GLY A 109 4.41 -12.25 -13.75
CA GLY A 109 5.00 -10.97 -14.16
C GLY A 109 5.45 -10.10 -13.00
N LYS A 110 5.47 -8.77 -13.23
CA LYS A 110 6.03 -7.80 -12.29
C LYS A 110 5.02 -7.32 -11.26
N HIS A 111 5.47 -7.23 -10.01
CA HIS A 111 4.74 -6.51 -8.97
C HIS A 111 4.88 -4.99 -9.17
N GLN A 112 3.96 -4.22 -8.60
CA GLN A 112 3.98 -2.76 -8.62
C GLN A 112 3.95 -2.23 -7.19
N LEU A 113 4.74 -1.18 -6.93
CA LEU A 113 4.81 -0.50 -5.64
C LEU A 113 4.57 1.00 -5.85
N PHE A 114 3.51 1.52 -5.22
CA PHE A 114 3.08 2.90 -5.29
C PHE A 114 3.47 3.61 -4.00
N MET A 115 4.53 4.40 -4.05
CA MET A 115 5.10 5.07 -2.88
C MET A 115 5.94 6.27 -3.32
N ASP A 116 5.91 7.35 -2.55
CA ASP A 116 6.67 8.57 -2.87
C ASP A 116 8.16 8.25 -2.97
N GLN A 117 8.72 8.30 -4.18
CA GLN A 117 10.09 7.87 -4.44
C GLN A 117 11.13 8.76 -3.76
N ARG A 118 10.76 9.95 -3.28
CA ARG A 118 11.62 10.81 -2.46
C ARG A 118 11.96 10.17 -1.11
N LYS A 119 11.22 9.13 -0.71
CA LYS A 119 11.51 8.32 0.48
C LYS A 119 12.66 7.34 0.26
N PHE A 120 13.16 7.14 -0.96
CA PHE A 120 14.13 6.09 -1.27
C PHE A 120 15.58 6.59 -1.37
N PRO A 121 16.44 6.28 -0.38
CA PRO A 121 17.88 6.31 -0.58
C PRO A 121 18.29 5.44 -1.78
N ARG A 122 19.42 5.74 -2.41
CA ARG A 122 19.91 5.02 -3.61
C ARG A 122 19.92 3.49 -3.45
N GLN A 123 20.34 3.00 -2.29
CA GLN A 123 20.38 1.56 -2.00
C GLN A 123 18.97 0.94 -1.97
N VAL A 124 18.00 1.64 -1.39
CA VAL A 124 16.61 1.20 -1.30
C VAL A 124 15.96 1.22 -2.69
N ALA A 125 16.16 2.27 -3.47
CA ALA A 125 15.66 2.34 -4.84
C ALA A 125 16.21 1.18 -5.69
N ALA A 126 17.53 0.97 -5.66
CA ALA A 126 18.17 -0.13 -6.39
C ALA A 126 17.67 -1.52 -5.94
N TYR A 127 17.37 -1.68 -4.65
CA TYR A 127 16.80 -2.91 -4.10
C TYR A 127 15.36 -3.13 -4.58
N LEU A 128 14.50 -2.11 -4.48
CA LEU A 128 13.08 -2.22 -4.81
C LEU A 128 12.83 -2.38 -6.32
N THR A 129 13.61 -1.73 -7.18
CA THR A 129 13.50 -1.90 -8.65
C THR A 129 13.81 -3.32 -9.13
N GLN A 130 14.51 -4.13 -8.33
CA GLN A 130 14.69 -5.55 -8.63
C GLN A 130 13.45 -6.41 -8.32
N LEU A 131 12.51 -5.88 -7.52
CA LEU A 131 11.35 -6.61 -6.99
C LEU A 131 10.02 -6.14 -7.58
N ALA A 132 9.91 -4.85 -7.92
CA ALA A 132 8.68 -4.24 -8.42
C ALA A 132 8.97 -3.03 -9.32
N ASP A 133 8.02 -2.70 -10.18
CA ASP A 133 7.98 -1.39 -10.83
C ASP A 133 7.50 -0.34 -9.81
N LEU A 134 8.18 0.81 -9.79
CA LEU A 134 7.96 1.88 -8.82
C LEU A 134 7.12 2.99 -9.44
N HIS A 135 6.06 3.38 -8.75
CA HIS A 135 5.09 4.39 -9.16
C HIS A 135 4.91 5.44 -8.07
N ASP A 136 4.55 6.65 -8.48
CA ASP A 136 4.10 7.67 -7.54
C ASP A 136 2.77 7.27 -6.89
N PRO A 137 2.50 7.68 -5.64
CA PRO A 137 1.28 7.30 -4.93
C PRO A 137 -0.02 7.62 -5.68
N GLY A 138 -0.03 8.72 -6.44
CA GLY A 138 -1.21 9.17 -7.20
C GLY A 138 -1.49 8.36 -8.47
N GLU A 139 -0.59 7.47 -8.90
CA GLU A 139 -0.83 6.58 -10.06
C GLU A 139 -1.64 5.34 -9.67
N PHE A 140 -1.94 5.13 -8.39
CA PHE A 140 -2.74 4.00 -7.92
C PHE A 140 -4.25 4.20 -8.14
N GLU A 141 -4.71 5.45 -8.21
CA GLU A 141 -6.13 5.85 -8.31
C GLU A 141 -6.54 6.22 -9.74
#